data_AF-A0A1U7ISH4-F1
#
_entry.id   AF-A0A1U7ISH4-F1
#
_cell.length_a   1.000
_cell.length_b   1.000
_cell.length_c   1.000
_cell.angle_alpha   90.00
_cell.angle_beta   90.00
_cell.angle_gamma   90.00
#
_symmetry.space_group_name_H-M   'P 1'
#
loop_
_entity.id
_entity.type
_entity.pdbx_description
1 polymer ?
#
loop_
_entity_poly.entity_id
_entity_poly.type
_entity_poly.pdbx_seq_one_letter_code
_entity_poly.pdbx_strand_id
1 'polypeptide(L)'
;MYCCFPNLRWARLQVYSDGFAEVLDSDGSKFKFPHQEKAQYFLLEDEYISFENLDLEDEQDLSITLDSIEIPSGKTDEELIGKMYVKHQTIMKIA
;
A
#
# COMPACT_ATOMS: atom_id res chain seq x y z
N MET A 1 -4.62 -2.89 -25.89
CA MET A 1 -5.52 -3.31 -24.80
C MET A 1 -5.23 -2.37 -23.65
N TYR A 2 -6.16 -1.47 -23.33
CA TYR A 2 -5.98 -0.55 -22.20
C TYR A 2 -6.21 -1.37 -20.94
N CYS A 3 -5.14 -1.88 -20.33
CA CYS A 3 -5.24 -2.53 -19.03
C CYS A 3 -5.69 -1.44 -18.05
N CYS A 4 -6.94 -1.52 -17.60
CA CYS A 4 -7.41 -0.71 -16.48
C CYS A 4 -6.62 -1.20 -15.26
N PHE A 5 -5.67 -0.40 -14.82
CA PHE A 5 -4.94 -0.65 -13.58
C PHE A 5 -5.95 -0.72 -12.41
N PRO A 6 -5.82 -1.64 -11.45
CA PRO A 6 -6.70 -1.69 -10.28
C PRO A 6 -6.53 -0.44 -9.40
N ASN A 7 -7.51 -0.15 -8.54
CA ASN A 7 -7.31 0.84 -7.48
C ASN A 7 -6.31 0.26 -6.48
N LEU A 8 -5.25 1.01 -6.14
CA LEU A 8 -4.31 0.60 -5.10
C LEU A 8 -4.66 1.26 -3.78
N ARG A 9 -4.68 0.44 -2.73
CA ARG A 9 -4.79 0.89 -1.35
C ARG A 9 -3.50 0.53 -0.62
N TRP A 10 -2.99 1.48 0.16
CA TRP A 10 -1.75 1.35 0.90
C TRP A 10 -1.99 1.50 2.40
N ALA A 11 -1.23 0.74 3.18
CA ALA A 11 -1.05 0.94 4.60
C ALA A 11 0.45 0.98 4.93
N ARG A 12 0.84 1.78 5.93
CA ARG A 12 2.21 1.86 6.43
C ARG A 12 2.32 1.03 7.70
N LEU A 13 3.16 -0.01 7.68
CA LEU A 13 3.65 -0.68 8.88
C LEU A 13 4.97 -0.04 9.32
N GLN A 14 5.01 0.47 10.56
CA GLN A 14 6.23 0.99 11.18
C GLN A 14 6.56 0.17 12.42
N VAL A 15 7.78 -0.38 12.46
CA VAL A 15 8.30 -1.14 13.61
C VAL A 15 9.32 -0.28 14.36
N TYR A 16 9.14 -0.16 15.66
CA TYR A 16 10.00 0.61 16.55
C TYR A 16 11.08 -0.27 17.18
N SER A 17 12.15 0.36 17.66
CA SER A 17 13.31 -0.36 18.24
C SER A 17 12.98 -1.15 19.51
N ASP A 18 11.90 -0.81 20.19
CA ASP A 18 11.38 -1.51 21.37
C ASP A 18 10.48 -2.70 21.01
N GLY A 19 10.30 -2.99 19.72
CA GLY A 19 9.48 -4.08 19.20
C GLY A 19 8.00 -3.73 18.99
N PHE A 20 7.57 -2.54 19.41
CA PHE A 20 6.22 -2.06 19.11
C PHE A 20 6.06 -1.84 17.61
N ALA A 21 4.83 -1.97 17.13
CA ALA A 21 4.49 -1.69 15.75
C ALA A 21 3.27 -0.77 15.66
N GLU A 22 3.26 0.07 14.65
CA GLU A 22 2.12 0.92 14.31
C GLU A 22 1.73 0.70 12.86
N VAL A 23 0.43 0.55 12.62
CA VAL A 23 -0.18 0.53 11.30
C VAL A 23 -0.91 1.84 11.10
N LEU A 24 -0.63 2.52 10.00
CA LEU A 24 -1.41 3.64 9.49
C LEU A 24 -2.10 3.20 8.19
N ASP A 25 -3.42 3.22 8.17
CA ASP A 25 -4.23 2.90 7.00
C ASP A 25 -4.53 4.17 6.17
N SER A 26 -4.83 3.95 4.90
CA SER A 26 -5.32 4.89 3.90
C SER A 26 -6.54 5.73 4.31
N ASP A 27 -7.34 5.28 5.28
CA ASP A 27 -8.47 6.04 5.83
C ASP A 27 -8.05 7.00 6.97
N GLY A 28 -6.78 6.95 7.38
CA GLY A 28 -6.21 7.71 8.49
C GLY A 28 -6.29 7.02 9.86
N SER A 29 -6.84 5.81 9.92
CA SER A 29 -6.87 5.00 11.13
C SER A 29 -5.45 4.56 11.52
N LYS A 30 -5.15 4.68 12.82
CA LYS A 30 -3.86 4.26 13.40
C LYS A 30 -4.06 3.19 14.44
N PHE A 31 -3.36 2.07 14.28
CA PHE A 31 -3.40 0.94 15.18
C PHE A 31 -2.02 0.69 15.77
N LYS A 32 -1.95 0.55 17.10
CA LYS A 32 -0.70 0.23 17.81
C LYS A 32 -0.75 -1.20 18.29
N PHE A 33 0.34 -1.91 18.05
CA PHE A 33 0.51 -3.31 18.42
C PHE A 33 1.78 -3.48 19.25
N PRO A 34 1.77 -4.41 20.22
CA PRO A 34 2.94 -4.68 21.06
C PRO A 34 4.09 -5.33 20.28
N HIS A 35 3.80 -6.00 19.16
CA HIS A 35 4.75 -6.73 18.33
C HIS A 35 4.42 -6.59 16.84
N GLN A 36 5.45 -6.60 15.99
CA GLN A 36 5.33 -6.59 14.53
C GLN A 36 4.42 -7.69 14.00
N GLU A 37 4.53 -8.91 14.52
CA GLU A 37 3.76 -10.07 14.07
C GLU A 37 2.24 -9.81 14.14
N LYS A 38 1.74 -9.19 15.23
CA LYS A 38 0.32 -8.85 15.35
C LYS A 38 -0.13 -7.80 14.33
N ALA A 39 0.73 -6.84 14.03
CA ALA A 39 0.45 -5.83 13.03
C ALA A 39 0.41 -6.44 11.61
N GLN A 40 1.29 -7.41 11.33
CA GLN A 40 1.27 -8.17 10.08
C GLN A 40 -0.01 -9.00 9.95
N TYR A 41 -0.43 -9.72 11.01
CA TYR A 41 -1.70 -10.45 10.99
C TYR A 41 -2.89 -9.53 10.75
N PHE A 42 -2.93 -8.36 11.40
CA PHE A 42 -3.99 -7.37 11.17
C PHE A 42 -4.08 -6.93 9.70
N LEU A 43 -2.93 -6.70 9.05
CA LEU A 43 -2.87 -6.35 7.64
C LEU A 43 -3.31 -7.50 6.73
N LEU A 44 -2.89 -8.73 7.02
CA LEU A 44 -3.26 -9.92 6.25
C LEU A 44 -4.76 -10.22 6.31
N GLU A 45 -5.40 -10.00 7.46
CA GLU A 45 -6.86 -10.15 7.62
C GLU A 45 -7.65 -9.14 6.78
N ASP A 46 -7.06 -7.98 6.48
CA ASP A 46 -7.61 -6.96 5.57
C ASP A 46 -7.02 -7.05 4.15
N GLU A 47 -6.51 -8.23 3.79
CA GLU A 47 -6.03 -8.59 2.44
C GLU A 47 -4.84 -7.74 1.93
N TYR A 48 -4.09 -7.09 2.83
CA TYR A 48 -2.85 -6.41 2.45
C TYR A 48 -1.71 -7.40 2.20
N ILE A 49 -0.93 -7.13 1.17
CA ILE A 49 0.32 -7.81 0.85
C ILE A 49 1.49 -6.83 0.95
N SER A 50 2.67 -7.34 1.35
CA SER A 50 3.89 -6.54 1.35
C SER A 50 4.31 -6.22 -0.07
N PHE A 51 4.54 -4.95 -0.37
CA PHE A 51 5.01 -4.52 -1.70
C PHE A 51 6.35 -5.16 -2.08
N GLU A 52 7.24 -5.40 -1.11
CA GLU A 52 8.55 -6.04 -1.34
C GLU A 52 8.44 -7.54 -1.66
N ASN A 53 7.28 -8.15 -1.38
CA ASN A 53 7.05 -9.57 -1.66
C ASN A 53 6.35 -9.80 -3.01
N LEU A 54 5.96 -8.74 -3.72
CA LEU A 54 5.31 -8.87 -5.02
C LEU A 54 6.33 -9.24 -6.10
N ASP A 55 5.95 -10.18 -6.96
CA ASP A 55 6.79 -10.64 -8.07
C ASP A 55 6.13 -10.48 -9.46
N LEU A 56 6.78 -11.01 -10.49
CA LEU A 56 6.30 -10.95 -11.88
C LEU A 56 5.02 -11.76 -12.12
N GLU A 57 4.73 -12.76 -11.29
CA GLU A 57 3.48 -13.52 -11.36
C GLU A 57 2.35 -12.66 -10.81
N ASP A 58 2.57 -12.00 -9.66
CA ASP A 58 1.61 -11.05 -9.09
C ASP A 58 1.31 -9.87 -10.03
N GLU A 59 2.32 -9.36 -10.75
CA GLU A 59 2.16 -8.33 -11.77
C GLU A 59 1.13 -8.72 -12.85
N GLN A 60 1.23 -9.96 -13.34
CA GLN A 60 0.34 -10.49 -14.37
C GLN A 60 -1.06 -10.70 -13.83
N ASP A 61 -1.18 -11.28 -12.64
CA ASP A 61 -2.47 -11.59 -12.00
C ASP A 61 -3.25 -10.32 -11.64
N LEU A 62 -2.55 -9.31 -11.11
CA LEU A 62 -3.14 -8.02 -10.75
C LEU A 62 -3.24 -7.07 -11.96
N SER A 63 -2.67 -7.44 -13.11
CA SER A 63 -2.54 -6.57 -14.28
C SER A 63 -1.89 -5.23 -13.94
N ILE A 64 -0.87 -5.28 -13.08
CA ILE A 64 -0.05 -4.14 -12.64
C ILE A 64 1.37 -4.26 -13.17
N THR A 65 2.11 -3.16 -13.16
CA THR A 65 3.56 -3.15 -13.40
C THR A 65 4.20 -2.50 -12.17
N LEU A 66 4.97 -3.25 -11.38
CA LEU A 66 5.52 -2.76 -10.11
C LEU A 66 6.43 -1.55 -10.32
N ASP A 67 7.20 -1.52 -11.41
CA ASP A 67 8.04 -0.38 -11.80
C ASP A 67 7.24 0.90 -12.10
N SER A 68 5.95 0.78 -12.40
CA SER A 68 5.07 1.94 -12.64
C SER A 68 4.41 2.47 -11.35
N ILE A 69 4.56 1.74 -10.24
CA ILE A 69 3.92 2.05 -8.97
C ILE A 69 4.80 3.00 -8.18
N GLU A 70 4.27 4.18 -7.89
CA GLU A 70 4.89 5.11 -6.94
C GLU A 70 4.48 4.74 -5.52
N ILE A 71 5.46 4.33 -4.70
CA ILE A 71 5.24 4.07 -3.26
C ILE A 71 4.89 5.41 -2.58
N PRO A 72 3.76 5.50 -1.87
CA PRO A 72 3.33 6.75 -1.27
C PRO A 72 4.31 7.18 -0.17
N SER A 73 4.70 8.45 -0.23
CA SER A 73 5.58 9.08 0.76
C SER A 73 5.09 10.49 1.11
N GLY A 74 5.26 10.89 2.37
CA GLY A 74 4.85 12.18 2.91
C GLY A 74 5.70 12.58 4.11
N LYS A 75 5.81 13.89 4.38
CA LYS A 75 6.53 14.40 5.56
C LYS A 75 5.66 14.36 6.82
N THR A 76 4.35 14.34 6.65
CA THR A 76 3.37 14.14 7.71
C THR A 76 2.46 12.97 7.37
N ASP A 77 1.76 12.44 8.37
CA ASP A 77 0.81 11.36 8.14
C ASP A 77 -0.35 11.84 7.25
N GLU A 78 -0.78 13.11 7.36
CA GLU A 78 -1.83 13.68 6.51
C GLU A 78 -1.41 13.74 5.03
N GLU A 79 -0.16 14.15 4.75
CA GLU A 79 0.39 14.13 3.40
C GLU A 79 0.49 12.70 2.84
N LEU A 80 0.83 11.75 3.69
CA LEU A 80 0.95 10.34 3.33
C LEU A 80 -0.42 9.73 3.04
N ILE A 81 -1.40 9.92 3.93
CA ILE A 81 -2.79 9.44 3.77
C ILE A 81 -3.37 9.93 2.44
N GLY A 82 -3.14 11.19 2.08
CA GLY A 82 -3.59 11.76 0.81
C GLY A 82 -3.04 11.05 -0.45
N LYS A 83 -2.00 10.23 -0.31
CA LYS A 83 -1.38 9.45 -1.39
C LYS A 83 -1.58 7.93 -1.25
N MET A 84 -2.08 7.46 -0.11
CA MET A 84 -2.27 6.03 0.18
C MET A 84 -3.41 5.38 -0.60
N TYR A 85 -4.24 6.16 -1.30
CA TYR A 85 -5.26 5.62 -2.19
C TYR A 85 -5.05 6.14 -3.61
N VAL A 86 -4.55 5.26 -4.49
CA VAL A 86 -4.32 5.57 -5.89
C VAL A 86 -5.51 5.05 -6.68
N LYS A 87 -6.39 5.98 -7.08
CA LYS A 87 -7.46 5.66 -8.01
C LYS A 87 -6.87 5.35 -9.38
N HIS A 88 -7.40 4.31 -10.02
CA HIS A 88 -7.11 4.08 -11.42
C HIS A 88 -7.52 5.35 -12.22
N GLN A 89 -6.61 5.85 -13.04
CA GLN A 89 -6.93 6.91 -14.00
C GLN A 89 -6.72 6.36 -15.40
N THR A 90 -7.76 6.42 -16.22
CA THR A 90 -7.65 6.20 -17.66
C THR A 90 -6.78 7.31 -18.23
N ILE A 91 -5.48 7.06 -18.43
CA ILE A 91 -4.62 7.99 -19.15
C ILE A 91 -5.01 7.92 -20.63
N MET A 92 -5.90 8.81 -21.07
CA MET A 92 -6.06 9.10 -22.49
C MET A 92 -4.82 9.89 -22.93
N LYS A 93 -3.81 9.21 -23.49
CA LYS A 93 -2.81 9.92 -24.32
C LYS A 93 -3.52 10.35 -25.60
N ILE A 94 -3.97 11.60 -25.63
CA ILE A 94 -4.39 12.25 -26.88
C ILE A 94 -3.12 12.45 -27.71
N ALA A 95 -3.18 12.00 -28.96
CA ALA A 95 -2.07 11.95 -29.92
C ALA A 95 -1.47 13.33 -30.25
#